data_AF-A0A1B0Z1W2-F1
#
_entry.id   AF-A0A1B0Z1W2-F1
#
_cell.length_a   1.000
_cell.length_b   1.000
_cell.length_c   1.000
_cell.angle_alpha   90.00
_cell.angle_beta   90.00
_cell.angle_gamma   90.00
#
_symmetry.space_group_name_H-M   'P 1'
#
loop_
_entity.id
_entity.type
_entity.pdbx_description
1 polymer ?
#
loop_
_entity_poly.entity_id
_entity_poly.type
_entity_poly.pdbx_seq_one_letter_code
_entity_poly.pdbx_strand_id
1 'polypeptide(L)'
;MEAALDEYWLSGDPAWRPLSKGESPSEWVDSEIDPNEEWSSWRRQRLQPMAARFVFGPAWSIGLLIASTFPLIFPGNTPDDQTVASLLFFSAFILLLISATRIASSMPDGDGVQLLKWLWFGNGSANLTKTVGIPILGGLAFVAHIVIDVRIGWISYGLFLALWYHITFRVANTLMPPSGRWLVPLNNEFDDSRIDDSWQVVARGFRGGCLAFKQLSSGRKLELHGVNRGGEKFLALHFRHPSSILFDPFIDESKIGKIQNFGLGSCGPRLEGIQKELVKPPIDLVAGSWSSRFNYPEEEE
;
A
#
# COMPACT_ATOMS: atom_id res chain seq x y z
N MET A 1 -29.29 2.13 -3.81
CA MET A 1 -27.92 1.94 -4.33
C MET A 1 -26.89 2.45 -3.33
N GLU A 2 -27.03 3.66 -2.77
CA GLU A 2 -26.14 4.14 -1.68
C GLU A 2 -26.35 3.42 -0.35
N ALA A 3 -27.58 3.00 0.00
CA ALA A 3 -27.84 2.25 1.23
C ALA A 3 -27.10 0.89 1.30
N ALA A 4 -27.02 0.16 0.19
CA ALA A 4 -26.23 -1.08 0.10
C ALA A 4 -24.71 -0.83 0.17
N LEU A 5 -24.24 0.37 -0.22
CA LEU A 5 -22.84 0.77 -0.06
C LEU A 5 -22.52 1.20 1.37
N ASP A 6 -23.53 1.66 2.14
CA ASP A 6 -23.37 2.05 3.54
C ASP A 6 -23.30 0.83 4.48
N GLU A 7 -24.07 -0.22 4.19
CA GLU A 7 -24.02 -1.51 4.92
C GLU A 7 -22.60 -2.11 4.92
N TYR A 8 -21.94 -2.10 3.77
CA TYR A 8 -20.58 -2.64 3.63
C TYR A 8 -19.47 -1.61 3.86
N TRP A 9 -19.79 -0.40 4.31
CA TRP A 9 -18.81 0.68 4.41
C TRP A 9 -17.69 0.34 5.40
N LEU A 10 -18.02 -0.29 6.53
CA LEU A 10 -17.04 -0.71 7.54
C LEU A 10 -16.46 -2.10 7.24
N SER A 11 -17.30 -3.06 6.86
CA SER A 11 -16.88 -4.45 6.61
C SER A 11 -16.01 -4.60 5.37
N GLY A 12 -16.16 -3.70 4.39
CA GLY A 12 -15.68 -3.89 3.03
C GLY A 12 -16.66 -4.72 2.20
N ASP A 13 -16.50 -4.61 0.88
CA ASP A 13 -17.34 -5.30 -0.11
C ASP A 13 -17.15 -6.83 -0.01
N PRO A 14 -18.23 -7.62 0.10
CA PRO A 14 -18.18 -9.08 0.13
C PRO A 14 -17.50 -9.71 -1.10
N ALA A 15 -17.45 -9.01 -2.24
CA ALA A 15 -16.73 -9.46 -3.43
C ALA A 15 -15.20 -9.50 -3.23
N TRP A 16 -14.67 -8.76 -2.25
CA TRP A 16 -13.24 -8.77 -1.96
C TRP A 16 -12.85 -9.98 -1.11
N ARG A 17 -13.71 -10.35 -0.16
CA ARG A 17 -13.55 -11.46 0.77
C ARG A 17 -14.94 -11.92 1.24
N PRO A 18 -15.26 -13.22 1.24
CA PRO A 18 -16.49 -13.70 1.86
C PRO A 18 -16.46 -13.38 3.36
N LEU A 19 -17.53 -12.81 3.88
CA LEU A 19 -17.65 -12.50 5.31
C LEU A 19 -17.88 -13.81 6.09
N SER A 20 -17.05 -14.08 7.10
CA SER A 20 -17.25 -15.23 8.00
C SER A 20 -18.46 -14.97 8.89
N LYS A 21 -19.58 -15.61 8.56
CA LYS A 21 -20.85 -15.41 9.26
C LYS A 21 -20.78 -15.90 10.71
N GLY A 22 -21.37 -15.15 11.64
CA GLY A 22 -21.49 -15.52 13.06
C GLY A 22 -20.22 -15.37 13.89
N GLU A 23 -19.12 -14.98 13.26
CA GLU A 23 -17.84 -14.69 13.92
C GLU A 23 -17.71 -13.17 14.15
N SER A 24 -16.92 -12.81 15.17
CA SER A 24 -16.63 -11.41 15.45
C SER A 24 -15.94 -10.76 14.25
N PRO A 25 -16.09 -9.43 14.03
CA PRO A 25 -15.51 -8.79 12.86
C PRO A 25 -14.00 -9.02 12.70
N SER A 26 -13.23 -9.12 13.78
CA SER A 26 -11.80 -9.40 13.75
C SER A 26 -11.45 -10.81 13.27
N GLU A 27 -12.34 -11.79 13.46
CA GLU A 27 -12.16 -13.17 12.99
C GLU A 27 -12.40 -13.32 11.48
N TRP A 28 -13.00 -12.32 10.82
CA TRP A 28 -13.18 -12.34 9.36
C TRP A 28 -11.86 -12.31 8.59
N VAL A 29 -10.77 -11.92 9.24
CA VAL A 29 -9.43 -11.87 8.64
C VAL A 29 -8.45 -12.38 9.67
N ASP A 30 -7.87 -13.56 9.44
CA ASP A 30 -6.99 -14.25 10.41
C ASP A 30 -5.88 -13.37 11.02
N SER A 31 -5.37 -12.39 10.27
CA SER A 31 -4.32 -11.49 10.72
C SER A 31 -4.80 -10.31 11.56
N GLU A 32 -6.09 -10.02 11.61
CA GLU A 32 -6.63 -8.93 12.42
C GLU A 32 -6.65 -9.30 13.90
N ILE A 33 -6.38 -8.31 14.75
CA ILE A 33 -6.52 -8.45 16.21
C ILE A 33 -7.46 -7.36 16.71
N ASP A 34 -8.15 -7.63 17.82
CA ASP A 34 -8.94 -6.59 18.48
C ASP A 34 -8.03 -5.68 19.32
N PRO A 35 -8.27 -4.36 19.26
CA PRO A 35 -7.61 -3.43 20.17
C PRO A 35 -8.16 -3.63 21.60
N ASN A 36 -7.51 -2.99 22.57
CA ASN A 36 -8.01 -2.99 23.95
C ASN A 36 -9.31 -2.17 24.09
N GLU A 37 -9.92 -2.22 25.27
CA GLU A 37 -11.22 -1.60 25.57
C GLU A 37 -11.26 -0.08 25.37
N GLU A 38 -10.11 0.62 25.42
CA GLU A 38 -10.01 2.06 25.18
C GLU A 38 -10.42 2.43 23.74
N TRP A 39 -10.36 1.47 22.80
CA TRP A 39 -10.78 1.63 21.41
C TRP A 39 -12.22 1.21 21.13
N SER A 40 -13.00 0.82 22.14
CA SER A 40 -14.36 0.29 21.99
C SER A 40 -15.33 1.19 21.20
N SER A 41 -15.12 2.51 21.22
CA SER A 41 -15.92 3.48 20.46
C SER A 41 -15.52 3.58 18.98
N TRP A 42 -14.32 3.13 18.64
CA TRP A 42 -13.78 3.15 17.29
C TRP A 42 -14.11 1.85 16.57
N ARG A 43 -14.48 1.95 15.30
CA ARG A 43 -14.72 0.78 14.43
C ARG A 43 -13.73 0.75 13.29
N ARG A 44 -13.25 -0.46 12.97
CA ARG A 44 -12.42 -0.72 11.80
C ARG A 44 -13.24 -0.55 10.52
N GLN A 45 -12.73 0.25 9.60
CA GLN A 45 -13.11 0.25 8.20
C GLN A 45 -12.06 -0.50 7.37
N ARG A 46 -12.48 -1.58 6.74
CA ARG A 46 -11.63 -2.39 5.85
C ARG A 46 -11.57 -1.78 4.47
N LEU A 47 -10.36 -1.66 3.94
CA LEU A 47 -10.13 -1.21 2.57
C LEU A 47 -9.87 -2.40 1.66
N GLN A 48 -10.05 -2.20 0.36
CA GLN A 48 -9.88 -3.25 -0.63
C GLN A 48 -8.47 -3.88 -0.53
N PRO A 49 -8.36 -5.22 -0.51
CA PRO A 49 -7.07 -5.90 -0.43
C PRO A 49 -6.14 -5.50 -1.58
N MET A 50 -4.93 -5.05 -1.25
CA MET A 50 -4.01 -4.49 -2.23
C MET A 50 -3.26 -5.55 -3.02
N ALA A 51 -2.69 -6.56 -2.33
CA ALA A 51 -1.80 -7.54 -2.94
C ALA A 51 -2.46 -8.30 -4.11
N ALA A 52 -3.73 -8.69 -3.96
CA ALA A 52 -4.49 -9.38 -5.01
C ALA A 52 -4.63 -8.55 -6.29
N ARG A 53 -4.79 -7.23 -6.15
CA ARG A 53 -4.89 -6.29 -7.29
C ARG A 53 -3.56 -6.12 -8.02
N PHE A 54 -2.45 -6.38 -7.34
CA PHE A 54 -1.12 -6.20 -7.91
C PHE A 54 -0.75 -7.33 -8.86
N VAL A 55 -1.07 -8.60 -8.56
CA VAL A 55 -0.58 -9.82 -9.24
C VAL A 55 -0.58 -9.74 -10.77
N PHE A 56 -1.64 -9.19 -11.37
CA PHE A 56 -1.78 -9.10 -12.83
C PHE A 56 -0.69 -8.23 -13.48
N GLY A 57 -0.31 -7.13 -12.84
CA GLY A 57 0.70 -6.19 -13.36
C GLY A 57 2.07 -6.85 -13.55
N PRO A 58 2.69 -7.42 -12.49
CA PRO A 58 3.92 -8.18 -12.59
C PRO A 58 3.82 -9.38 -13.54
N ALA A 59 2.71 -10.12 -13.58
CA ALA A 59 2.58 -11.29 -14.45
C ALA A 59 2.73 -10.94 -15.94
N TRP A 60 2.08 -9.87 -16.39
CA TRP A 60 2.27 -9.37 -17.77
C TRP A 60 3.60 -8.66 -17.96
N SER A 61 4.08 -7.96 -16.93
CA SER A 61 5.38 -7.30 -16.96
C SER A 61 6.51 -8.31 -17.22
N ILE A 62 6.55 -9.43 -16.49
CA ILE A 62 7.57 -10.47 -16.72
C ILE A 62 7.39 -11.14 -18.09
N GLY A 63 6.14 -11.34 -18.53
CA GLY A 63 5.85 -11.84 -19.87
C GLY A 63 6.40 -10.94 -20.98
N LEU A 64 6.22 -9.62 -20.87
CA LEU A 64 6.77 -8.63 -21.79
C LEU A 64 8.31 -8.58 -21.73
N LEU A 65 8.89 -8.70 -20.53
CA LEU A 65 10.34 -8.74 -20.36
C LEU A 65 10.94 -9.98 -21.04
N ILE A 66 10.32 -11.15 -20.91
CA ILE A 66 10.73 -12.37 -21.63
C ILE A 66 10.53 -12.20 -23.13
N ALA A 67 9.36 -11.69 -23.56
CA ALA A 67 9.06 -11.51 -24.99
C ALA A 67 10.03 -10.55 -25.68
N SER A 68 10.58 -9.56 -24.96
CA SER A 68 11.60 -8.65 -25.48
C SER A 68 12.89 -9.33 -25.97
N THR A 69 13.15 -10.56 -25.53
CA THR A 69 14.32 -11.34 -25.99
C THR A 69 14.10 -12.00 -27.35
N PHE A 70 12.85 -12.24 -27.77
CA PHE A 70 12.59 -13.01 -29.00
C PHE A 70 13.06 -12.33 -30.29
N PRO A 71 12.84 -11.02 -30.52
CA PRO A 71 13.40 -10.35 -31.70
C PRO A 71 14.93 -10.38 -31.73
N LEU A 72 15.57 -10.49 -30.56
CA LEU A 72 17.04 -10.51 -30.45
C LEU A 72 17.64 -11.90 -30.69
N ILE A 73 16.94 -12.98 -30.30
CA ILE A 73 17.38 -14.36 -30.52
C ILE A 73 17.05 -14.83 -31.94
N PHE A 74 15.91 -14.39 -32.48
CA PHE A 74 15.40 -14.80 -33.79
C PHE A 74 15.20 -13.57 -34.70
N PRO A 75 16.30 -12.91 -35.12
CA PRO A 75 16.22 -11.68 -35.92
C PRO A 75 15.61 -11.91 -37.31
N GLY A 76 15.07 -10.86 -37.91
CA GLY A 76 14.49 -10.84 -39.25
C GLY A 76 12.99 -11.18 -39.30
N ASN A 77 12.34 -11.32 -38.14
CA ASN A 77 10.91 -11.67 -38.04
C ASN A 77 10.01 -10.46 -37.71
N THR A 78 10.59 -9.28 -37.51
CA THR A 78 9.84 -8.03 -37.32
C THR A 78 10.39 -6.92 -38.24
N PRO A 79 9.65 -5.82 -38.48
CA PRO A 79 10.15 -4.71 -39.29
C PRO A 79 11.41 -4.05 -38.72
N ASP A 80 11.56 -4.04 -37.40
CA ASP A 80 12.72 -3.54 -36.67
C ASP A 80 12.81 -4.26 -35.31
N ASP A 81 13.67 -5.28 -35.25
CA ASP A 81 13.81 -6.15 -34.09
C ASP A 81 14.27 -5.38 -32.85
N GLN A 82 15.11 -4.36 -33.01
CA GLN A 82 15.66 -3.57 -31.90
C GLN A 82 14.57 -2.67 -31.30
N THR A 83 13.80 -2.01 -32.16
CA THR A 83 12.69 -1.17 -31.71
C THR A 83 11.61 -2.01 -31.01
N VAL A 84 11.23 -3.15 -31.59
CA VAL A 84 10.23 -4.04 -30.97
C VAL A 84 10.72 -4.57 -29.62
N ALA A 85 11.96 -5.06 -29.53
CA ALA A 85 12.54 -5.51 -28.26
C ALA A 85 12.55 -4.39 -27.21
N SER A 86 12.98 -3.19 -27.59
CA SER A 86 13.02 -2.04 -26.68
C SER A 86 11.63 -1.65 -26.17
N LEU A 87 10.63 -1.61 -27.05
CA LEU A 87 9.25 -1.30 -26.67
C LEU A 87 8.70 -2.31 -25.66
N LEU A 88 8.90 -3.61 -25.90
CA LEU A 88 8.47 -4.67 -24.97
C LEU A 88 9.19 -4.54 -23.62
N PHE A 89 10.51 -4.31 -23.64
CA PHE A 89 11.33 -4.15 -22.44
C PHE A 89 10.87 -2.95 -21.59
N PHE A 90 10.71 -1.76 -22.17
CA PHE A 90 10.25 -0.60 -21.41
C PHE A 90 8.79 -0.74 -20.96
N SER A 91 7.93 -1.33 -21.79
CA SER A 91 6.54 -1.60 -21.43
C SER A 91 6.43 -2.52 -20.22
N ALA A 92 7.34 -3.50 -20.08
CA ALA A 92 7.42 -4.34 -18.90
C ALA A 92 7.57 -3.50 -17.61
N PHE A 93 8.56 -2.60 -17.55
CA PHE A 93 8.78 -1.75 -16.37
C PHE A 93 7.66 -0.73 -16.14
N ILE A 94 7.12 -0.13 -17.21
CA ILE A 94 5.98 0.80 -17.10
C ILE A 94 4.77 0.08 -16.49
N LEU A 95 4.45 -1.12 -16.96
CA LEU A 95 3.32 -1.91 -16.45
C LEU A 95 3.49 -2.32 -14.98
N LEU A 96 4.72 -2.69 -14.59
CA LEU A 96 5.05 -2.98 -13.21
C LEU A 96 4.82 -1.77 -12.30
N LEU A 97 5.26 -0.59 -12.73
CA LEU A 97 5.15 0.63 -11.92
C LEU A 97 3.73 1.18 -11.88
N ILE A 98 3.03 1.25 -13.02
CA ILE A 98 1.68 1.83 -13.10
C ILE A 98 0.65 1.04 -12.30
N SER A 99 0.79 -0.29 -12.24
CA SER A 99 -0.09 -1.13 -11.43
C SER A 99 0.07 -0.81 -9.94
N ALA A 100 1.31 -0.69 -9.46
CA ALA A 100 1.61 -0.31 -8.09
C ALA A 100 1.09 1.10 -7.75
N THR A 101 1.37 2.10 -8.61
CA THR A 101 0.95 3.49 -8.35
C THR A 101 -0.55 3.67 -8.34
N ARG A 102 -1.29 2.97 -9.22
CA ARG A 102 -2.76 2.97 -9.22
C ARG A 102 -3.35 2.43 -7.93
N ILE A 103 -2.76 1.39 -7.35
CA ILE A 103 -3.21 0.84 -6.06
C ILE A 103 -3.04 1.90 -4.96
N ALA A 104 -1.88 2.54 -4.86
CA ALA A 104 -1.65 3.62 -3.90
C ALA A 104 -2.60 4.81 -4.10
N SER A 105 -2.78 5.28 -5.33
CA SER A 105 -3.69 6.41 -5.64
C SER A 105 -5.17 6.09 -5.37
N SER A 106 -5.56 4.82 -5.27
CA SER A 106 -6.94 4.44 -4.95
C SER A 106 -7.26 4.45 -3.46
N MET A 107 -6.26 4.68 -2.60
CA MET A 107 -6.45 4.75 -1.15
C MET A 107 -6.99 6.12 -0.73
N PRO A 108 -7.68 6.20 0.42
CA PRO A 108 -8.00 7.48 1.05
C PRO A 108 -6.73 8.34 1.23
N ASP A 109 -6.73 9.49 0.55
CA ASP A 109 -5.59 10.43 0.50
C ASP A 109 -4.27 9.78 0.08
N GLY A 110 -4.34 8.72 -0.73
CA GLY A 110 -3.18 7.99 -1.24
C GLY A 110 -2.48 8.72 -2.39
N ASP A 111 -1.17 8.55 -2.48
CA ASP A 111 -0.33 9.20 -3.51
C ASP A 111 0.58 8.17 -4.20
N GLY A 112 0.22 7.81 -5.44
CA GLY A 112 1.00 6.93 -6.29
C GLY A 112 2.35 7.51 -6.73
N VAL A 113 2.50 8.83 -6.82
CA VAL A 113 3.80 9.46 -7.10
C VAL A 113 4.71 9.32 -5.88
N GLN A 114 4.17 9.47 -4.68
CA GLN A 114 4.91 9.21 -3.44
C GLN A 114 5.33 7.74 -3.33
N LEU A 115 4.48 6.79 -3.69
CA LEU A 115 4.86 5.38 -3.80
C LEU A 115 6.03 5.21 -4.77
N LEU A 116 5.95 5.79 -5.97
CA LEU A 116 7.00 5.67 -6.99
C LEU A 116 8.33 6.23 -6.46
N LYS A 117 8.33 7.43 -5.87
CA LYS A 117 9.52 8.02 -5.24
C LYS A 117 10.08 7.09 -4.16
N TRP A 118 9.21 6.53 -3.31
CA TRP A 118 9.63 5.62 -2.27
C TRP A 118 10.20 4.30 -2.81
N LEU A 119 9.68 3.76 -3.92
CA LEU A 119 10.24 2.56 -4.55
C LEU A 119 11.71 2.78 -4.95
N TRP A 120 12.01 3.91 -5.59
CA TRP A 120 13.36 4.21 -6.05
C TRP A 120 14.30 4.71 -4.95
N PHE A 121 13.82 5.50 -3.99
CA PHE A 121 14.67 6.24 -3.06
C PHE A 121 14.41 5.97 -1.57
N GLY A 122 13.35 5.24 -1.22
CA GLY A 122 13.02 4.94 0.18
C GLY A 122 13.98 3.93 0.83
N ASN A 123 13.97 3.85 2.17
CA ASN A 123 14.75 2.90 2.97
C ASN A 123 16.29 3.01 2.85
N GLY A 124 16.79 4.18 2.45
CA GLY A 124 18.21 4.52 2.51
C GLY A 124 19.10 3.76 1.52
N SER A 125 20.38 3.63 1.88
CA SER A 125 21.45 3.12 0.99
C SER A 125 21.20 1.70 0.50
N ALA A 126 20.64 0.82 1.35
CA ALA A 126 20.39 -0.57 1.01
C ALA A 126 19.42 -0.75 -0.18
N ASN A 127 18.47 0.18 -0.33
CA ASN A 127 17.61 0.24 -1.50
C ASN A 127 18.33 0.87 -2.69
N LEU A 128 18.97 2.02 -2.46
CA LEU A 128 19.58 2.82 -3.51
C LEU A 128 20.64 2.03 -4.30
N THR A 129 21.43 1.19 -3.63
CA THR A 129 22.38 0.28 -4.30
C THR A 129 21.69 -0.64 -5.31
N LYS A 130 20.45 -1.05 -5.06
CA LYS A 130 19.69 -1.94 -5.95
C LYS A 130 18.94 -1.15 -7.01
N THR A 131 18.21 -0.12 -6.62
CA THR A 131 17.37 0.66 -7.53
C THR A 131 18.16 1.59 -8.42
N VAL A 132 19.36 2.03 -8.03
CA VAL A 132 20.22 2.90 -8.86
C VAL A 132 21.47 2.15 -9.32
N GLY A 133 22.11 1.38 -8.44
CA GLY A 133 23.33 0.64 -8.79
C GLY A 133 23.11 -0.43 -9.86
N ILE A 134 22.01 -1.20 -9.78
CA ILE A 134 21.72 -2.24 -10.80
C ILE A 134 21.47 -1.63 -12.18
N PRO A 135 20.62 -0.58 -12.37
CA PRO A 135 20.50 0.07 -13.66
C PRO A 135 21.80 0.65 -14.20
N ILE A 136 22.65 1.24 -13.36
CA ILE A 136 23.95 1.77 -13.80
C ILE A 136 24.81 0.63 -14.34
N LEU A 137 24.95 -0.47 -13.60
CA LEU A 137 25.71 -1.64 -14.05
C LEU A 137 25.10 -2.26 -15.31
N GLY A 138 23.76 -2.32 -15.39
CA GLY A 138 23.04 -2.83 -16.55
C GLY A 138 23.26 -1.97 -17.79
N GLY A 139 23.26 -0.65 -17.64
CA GLY A 139 23.55 0.31 -18.70
C GLY A 139 25.00 0.22 -19.17
N LEU A 140 25.97 0.09 -18.25
CA LEU A 140 27.38 -0.12 -18.58
C LEU A 140 27.57 -1.45 -19.34
N ALA A 141 26.92 -2.53 -18.89
CA ALA A 141 26.93 -3.81 -19.60
C ALA A 141 26.29 -3.71 -21.00
N PHE A 142 25.24 -2.91 -21.15
CA PHE A 142 24.62 -2.65 -22.46
C PHE A 142 25.55 -1.91 -23.42
N VAL A 143 26.27 -0.88 -22.94
CA VAL A 143 27.29 -0.19 -23.75
C VAL A 143 28.42 -1.14 -24.13
N ALA A 144 28.90 -1.95 -23.18
CA ALA A 144 29.91 -2.98 -23.42
C ALA A 144 29.45 -4.01 -24.47
N HIS A 145 28.16 -4.35 -24.51
CA HIS A 145 27.56 -5.21 -25.53
C HIS A 145 27.73 -4.68 -26.96
N ILE A 146 27.63 -3.36 -27.14
CA ILE A 146 27.78 -2.72 -28.45
C ILE A 146 29.26 -2.64 -28.86
N VAL A 147 30.14 -2.29 -27.91
CA VAL A 147 31.54 -1.94 -28.22
C VAL A 147 32.54 -3.09 -28.06
N ILE A 148 32.20 -4.16 -27.32
CA ILE A 148 33.11 -5.27 -26.99
C ILE A 148 32.60 -6.59 -27.56
N ASP A 149 31.48 -7.11 -27.04
CA ASP A 149 30.94 -8.42 -27.43
C ASP A 149 29.43 -8.50 -27.20
N VAL A 150 28.70 -8.95 -28.22
CA VAL A 150 27.23 -9.11 -28.22
C VAL A 150 26.71 -9.92 -27.02
N ARG A 151 27.46 -10.93 -26.55
CA ARG A 151 27.09 -11.82 -25.45
C ARG A 151 26.97 -11.11 -24.11
N ILE A 152 27.65 -9.96 -23.94
CA ILE A 152 27.55 -9.13 -22.73
C ILE A 152 26.11 -8.58 -22.56
N GLY A 153 25.33 -8.52 -23.63
CA GLY A 153 23.93 -8.07 -23.59
C GLY A 153 23.09 -8.90 -22.63
N TRP A 154 23.39 -10.20 -22.51
CA TRP A 154 22.72 -11.10 -21.57
C TRP A 154 22.99 -10.74 -20.10
N ILE A 155 24.16 -10.17 -19.80
CA ILE A 155 24.48 -9.66 -18.46
C ILE A 155 23.59 -8.46 -18.14
N SER A 156 23.40 -7.55 -19.10
CA SER A 156 22.48 -6.41 -18.95
C SER A 156 21.05 -6.88 -18.67
N TYR A 157 20.55 -7.84 -19.46
CA TYR A 157 19.24 -8.46 -19.23
C TYR A 157 19.12 -9.11 -17.85
N GLY A 158 20.13 -9.86 -17.41
CA GLY A 158 20.16 -10.46 -16.07
C GLY A 158 20.09 -9.42 -14.95
N LEU A 159 20.80 -8.30 -15.09
CA LEU A 159 20.76 -7.19 -14.14
C LEU A 159 19.37 -6.53 -14.10
N PHE A 160 18.76 -6.25 -15.26
CA PHE A 160 17.42 -5.69 -15.30
C PHE A 160 16.34 -6.66 -14.81
N LEU A 161 16.51 -7.97 -15.01
CA LEU A 161 15.65 -8.97 -14.37
C LEU A 161 15.80 -8.96 -12.85
N ALA A 162 17.02 -8.80 -12.32
CA ALA A 162 17.24 -8.65 -10.87
C ALA A 162 16.58 -7.37 -10.32
N LEU A 163 16.66 -6.25 -11.06
CA LEU A 163 15.93 -5.03 -10.72
C LEU A 163 14.42 -5.24 -10.73
N TRP A 164 13.90 -5.95 -11.74
CA TRP A 164 12.50 -6.30 -11.84
C TRP A 164 12.02 -7.10 -10.61
N TYR A 165 12.77 -8.14 -10.21
CA TYR A 165 12.48 -8.90 -8.98
C TYR A 165 12.53 -8.01 -7.74
N HIS A 166 13.52 -7.12 -7.66
CA HIS A 166 13.66 -6.20 -6.54
C HIS A 166 12.43 -5.31 -6.36
N ILE A 167 12.00 -4.64 -7.44
CA ILE A 167 10.83 -3.75 -7.42
C ILE A 167 9.57 -4.56 -7.12
N THR A 168 9.38 -5.71 -7.77
CA THR A 168 8.21 -6.57 -7.58
C THR A 168 8.07 -7.03 -6.12
N PHE A 169 9.14 -7.56 -5.53
CA PHE A 169 9.10 -8.02 -4.13
C PHE A 169 8.93 -6.86 -3.15
N ARG A 170 9.52 -5.69 -3.45
CA ARG A 170 9.37 -4.51 -2.60
C ARG A 170 7.93 -4.01 -2.60
N VAL A 171 7.30 -3.91 -3.78
CA VAL A 171 5.88 -3.56 -3.89
C VAL A 171 5.05 -4.61 -3.18
N ALA A 172 5.23 -5.89 -3.47
CA ALA A 172 4.49 -6.97 -2.83
C ALA A 172 4.57 -6.90 -1.30
N ASN A 173 5.77 -6.79 -0.72
CA ASN A 173 5.95 -6.65 0.72
C ASN A 173 5.25 -5.44 1.33
N THR A 174 5.15 -4.36 0.57
CA THR A 174 4.44 -3.14 0.98
C THR A 174 2.92 -3.31 0.88
N LEU A 175 2.41 -4.10 -0.06
CA LEU A 175 0.98 -4.31 -0.29
C LEU A 175 0.40 -5.53 0.47
N MET A 176 1.25 -6.37 1.07
CA MET A 176 0.85 -7.56 1.82
C MET A 176 0.11 -7.27 3.13
N PRO A 177 0.50 -6.30 3.96
CA PRO A 177 -0.27 -5.95 5.15
C PRO A 177 -1.70 -5.54 4.77
N PRO A 178 -2.71 -5.95 5.56
CA PRO A 178 -4.06 -5.44 5.41
C PRO A 178 -4.10 -3.91 5.47
N SER A 179 -4.97 -3.33 4.66
CA SER A 179 -5.22 -1.90 4.65
C SER A 179 -6.55 -1.63 5.33
N GLY A 180 -6.54 -0.70 6.27
CA GLY A 180 -7.71 -0.30 7.02
C GLY A 180 -7.49 1.05 7.65
N ARG A 181 -8.58 1.61 8.16
CA ARG A 181 -8.56 2.79 9.03
C ARG A 181 -9.58 2.62 10.13
N TRP A 182 -9.41 3.36 11.21
CA TRP A 182 -10.30 3.30 12.36
C TRP A 182 -11.14 4.55 12.41
N LEU A 183 -12.46 4.39 12.55
CA LEU A 183 -13.42 5.48 12.49
C LEU A 183 -14.12 5.64 13.84
N VAL A 184 -14.44 6.88 14.21
CA VAL A 184 -15.34 7.19 15.32
C VAL A 184 -16.31 8.31 14.88
N PRO A 185 -17.62 8.16 15.12
CA PRO A 185 -18.60 9.21 14.83
C PRO A 185 -18.38 10.40 15.76
N LEU A 186 -18.53 11.60 15.21
CA LEU A 186 -18.48 12.83 15.99
C LEU A 186 -19.89 13.22 16.46
N ASN A 187 -20.05 13.39 17.76
CA ASN A 187 -21.28 13.94 18.35
C ASN A 187 -21.31 15.49 18.26
N ASN A 188 -20.15 16.11 18.48
CA ASN A 188 -19.95 17.57 18.46
C ASN A 188 -18.88 17.95 17.42
N GLU A 189 -18.65 19.24 17.22
CA GLU A 189 -17.54 19.69 16.37
C GLU A 189 -16.19 19.21 16.91
N PHE A 190 -15.28 18.91 15.98
CA PHE A 190 -13.90 18.57 16.30
C PHE A 190 -13.22 19.76 16.99
N ASP A 191 -12.52 19.47 18.09
CA ASP A 191 -11.80 20.43 18.92
C ASP A 191 -10.36 19.94 19.11
N ASP A 192 -9.39 20.75 18.68
CA ASP A 192 -7.97 20.43 18.72
C ASP A 192 -7.37 20.49 20.13
N SER A 193 -8.06 21.10 21.10
CA SER A 193 -7.60 21.17 22.50
C SER A 193 -7.44 19.81 23.19
N ARG A 194 -8.03 18.76 22.61
CA ARG A 194 -7.99 17.38 23.12
C ARG A 194 -6.87 16.54 22.51
N ILE A 195 -6.12 17.09 21.56
CA ILE A 195 -4.99 16.43 20.94
C ILE A 195 -3.76 16.66 21.81
N ASP A 196 -3.01 15.61 22.10
CA ASP A 196 -1.79 15.72 22.89
C ASP A 196 -0.65 16.44 22.12
N ASP A 197 0.27 17.06 22.86
CA ASP A 197 1.36 17.88 22.30
C ASP A 197 2.34 17.10 21.37
N SER A 198 2.29 15.75 21.34
CA SER A 198 3.11 14.96 20.43
C SER A 198 2.60 14.97 18.99
N TRP A 199 1.40 15.50 18.75
CA TRP A 199 0.81 15.67 17.42
C TRP A 199 0.99 17.08 16.89
N GLN A 200 1.08 17.18 15.57
CA GLN A 200 1.08 18.44 14.84
C GLN A 200 -0.30 18.69 14.27
N VAL A 201 -0.96 19.75 14.76
CA VAL A 201 -2.28 20.17 14.28
C VAL A 201 -2.14 20.88 12.94
N VAL A 202 -2.88 20.40 11.94
CA VAL A 202 -2.97 20.96 10.58
C VAL A 202 -4.20 21.85 10.43
N ALA A 203 -5.30 21.49 11.09
CA ALA A 203 -6.53 22.27 11.09
C ALA A 203 -7.21 22.23 12.46
N ARG A 204 -7.65 23.40 12.93
CA ARG A 204 -8.29 23.57 14.25
C ARG A 204 -9.76 23.21 14.27
N GLY A 205 -10.42 23.20 13.11
CA GLY A 205 -11.84 22.88 12.97
C GLY A 205 -12.05 21.66 12.07
N PHE A 206 -13.24 21.06 12.18
CA PHE A 206 -13.60 19.91 11.34
C PHE A 206 -13.57 20.28 9.85
N ARG A 207 -12.84 19.48 9.08
CA ARG A 207 -12.86 19.51 7.61
C ARG A 207 -12.55 18.13 7.06
N GLY A 208 -12.87 17.91 5.79
CA GLY A 208 -12.41 16.72 5.07
C GLY A 208 -10.88 16.67 4.97
N GLY A 209 -10.30 15.49 5.18
CA GLY A 209 -8.86 15.24 5.09
C GLY A 209 -8.10 15.46 6.40
N CYS A 210 -6.78 15.62 6.31
CA CYS A 210 -5.89 15.63 7.48
C CYS A 210 -6.14 16.83 8.43
N LEU A 211 -6.41 16.51 9.69
CA LEU A 211 -6.64 17.44 10.80
C LEU A 211 -5.40 17.55 11.69
N ALA A 212 -4.74 16.42 11.98
CA ALA A 212 -3.51 16.38 12.75
C ALA A 212 -2.68 15.15 12.38
N PHE A 213 -1.38 15.16 12.64
CA PHE A 213 -0.52 13.99 12.46
C PHE A 213 0.59 13.90 13.50
N LYS A 214 1.00 12.67 13.81
CA LYS A 214 2.18 12.36 14.61
C LYS A 214 3.20 11.65 13.74
N GLN A 215 4.41 12.20 13.70
CA GLN A 215 5.53 11.59 12.96
C GLN A 215 6.11 10.44 13.78
N LEU A 216 6.22 9.27 13.16
CA LEU A 216 6.85 8.09 13.74
C LEU A 216 8.22 7.83 13.10
N SER A 217 8.93 6.87 13.67
CA SER A 217 10.20 6.37 13.16
C SER A 217 10.11 5.90 11.70
N SER A 218 11.21 6.03 10.99
CA SER A 218 11.36 5.60 9.58
C SER A 218 10.39 6.28 8.60
N GLY A 219 9.89 7.47 8.96
CA GLY A 219 9.03 8.28 8.08
C GLY A 219 7.54 7.88 8.11
N ARG A 220 7.16 6.88 8.90
CA ARG A 220 5.76 6.48 9.10
C ARG A 220 4.99 7.58 9.83
N LYS A 221 3.68 7.64 9.67
CA LYS A 221 2.83 8.67 10.29
C LYS A 221 1.56 8.06 10.85
N LEU A 222 1.11 8.58 11.99
CA LEU A 222 -0.28 8.48 12.41
C LEU A 222 -0.97 9.77 12.03
N GLU A 223 -2.14 9.69 11.41
CA GLU A 223 -2.86 10.86 10.92
C GLU A 223 -4.31 10.76 11.35
N LEU A 224 -4.85 11.88 11.82
CA LEU A 224 -6.25 12.06 12.10
C LEU A 224 -6.89 12.83 10.96
N HIS A 225 -7.96 12.27 10.40
CA HIS A 225 -8.65 12.82 9.25
C HIS A 225 -10.13 13.02 9.54
N GLY A 226 -10.70 14.11 9.05
CA GLY A 226 -12.14 14.27 9.02
C GLY A 226 -12.74 13.57 7.81
N VAL A 227 -13.79 12.79 8.03
CA VAL A 227 -14.51 12.04 6.99
C VAL A 227 -15.99 12.38 7.08
N ASN A 228 -16.63 12.63 5.94
CA ASN A 228 -18.08 12.82 5.86
C ASN A 228 -18.68 11.68 5.03
N ARG A 229 -19.72 11.03 5.55
CA ARG A 229 -20.47 9.99 4.84
C ARG A 229 -21.95 10.12 5.18
N GLY A 230 -22.78 10.26 4.15
CA GLY A 230 -24.24 10.29 4.32
C GLY A 230 -24.74 11.42 5.24
N GLY A 231 -24.02 12.55 5.33
CA GLY A 231 -24.37 13.67 6.23
C GLY A 231 -23.81 13.55 7.65
N GLU A 232 -23.26 12.39 8.03
CA GLU A 232 -22.60 12.18 9.32
C GLU A 232 -21.10 12.49 9.23
N LYS A 233 -20.54 13.01 10.33
CA LYS A 233 -19.12 13.35 10.45
C LYS A 233 -18.41 12.31 11.30
N PHE A 234 -17.23 11.90 10.84
CA PHE A 234 -16.38 10.92 11.50
C PHE A 234 -14.96 11.46 11.61
N LEU A 235 -14.25 11.02 12.64
CA LEU A 235 -12.80 11.04 12.64
C LEU A 235 -12.28 9.70 12.19
N ALA A 236 -11.22 9.73 11.39
CA ALA A 236 -10.50 8.57 10.92
C ALA A 236 -9.06 8.62 11.41
N LEU A 237 -8.60 7.52 12.01
CA LEU A 237 -7.20 7.28 12.26
C LEU A 237 -6.61 6.49 11.10
N HIS A 238 -5.61 7.08 10.48
CA HIS A 238 -4.82 6.49 9.41
C HIS A 238 -3.41 6.18 9.94
N PHE A 239 -2.94 4.95 9.77
CA PHE A 239 -1.53 4.62 9.91
C PHE A 239 -0.89 4.55 8.53
N ARG A 240 -0.07 5.55 8.21
CA ARG A 240 0.48 5.77 6.87
C ARG A 240 1.96 5.41 6.81
N HIS A 241 2.29 4.55 5.87
CA HIS A 241 3.66 4.20 5.51
C HIS A 241 4.29 5.30 4.62
N PRO A 242 5.63 5.50 4.61
CA PRO A 242 6.31 6.51 3.78
C PRO A 242 6.00 6.46 2.28
N SER A 243 5.51 5.32 1.81
CA SER A 243 5.05 5.11 0.43
C SER A 243 3.63 5.60 0.16
N SER A 244 2.99 6.28 1.12
CA SER A 244 1.58 6.72 1.09
C SER A 244 0.53 5.60 1.16
N ILE A 245 0.95 4.37 1.49
CA ILE A 245 0.03 3.26 1.72
C ILE A 245 -0.51 3.30 3.16
N LEU A 246 -1.79 3.02 3.32
CA LEU A 246 -2.43 2.85 4.62
C LEU A 246 -2.34 1.41 5.07
N PHE A 247 -1.93 1.21 6.32
CA PHE A 247 -1.97 -0.07 7.00
C PHE A 247 -2.99 -0.03 8.13
N ASP A 248 -3.62 -1.17 8.38
CA ASP A 248 -4.32 -1.36 9.65
C ASP A 248 -3.27 -1.56 10.76
N PRO A 249 -3.28 -0.75 11.84
CA PRO A 249 -2.33 -0.91 12.93
C PRO A 249 -2.60 -2.12 13.84
N PHE A 250 -3.83 -2.64 13.86
CA PHE A 250 -4.24 -3.75 14.74
C PHE A 250 -4.23 -5.06 13.97
N ILE A 251 -3.02 -5.46 13.57
CA ILE A 251 -2.72 -6.68 12.82
C ILE A 251 -1.64 -7.49 13.54
N ASP A 252 -1.80 -8.80 13.61
CA ASP A 252 -0.76 -9.74 14.01
C ASP A 252 0.33 -9.79 12.92
N GLU A 253 1.44 -9.11 13.19
CA GLU A 253 2.59 -9.01 12.28
C GLU A 253 3.17 -10.38 11.91
N SER A 254 3.04 -11.39 12.78
CA SER A 254 3.58 -12.73 12.55
C SER A 254 2.86 -13.47 11.42
N LYS A 255 1.60 -13.11 11.17
CA LYS A 255 0.77 -13.65 10.08
C LYS A 255 0.99 -12.92 8.76
N ILE A 256 1.74 -11.82 8.76
CA ILE A 256 2.03 -11.06 7.54
C ILE A 256 3.30 -11.58 6.88
N GLY A 257 3.12 -12.28 5.77
CA GLY A 257 4.22 -12.79 4.97
C GLY A 257 5.22 -11.71 4.53
N LYS A 258 6.43 -12.16 4.22
CA LYS A 258 7.53 -11.33 3.74
C LYS A 258 8.31 -12.08 2.67
N ILE A 259 8.38 -11.50 1.48
CA ILE A 259 9.13 -12.02 0.34
C ILE A 259 10.53 -11.42 0.37
N GLN A 260 11.51 -12.19 0.84
CA GLN A 260 12.92 -11.81 0.76
C GLN A 260 13.69 -12.92 0.07
N ASN A 261 14.33 -12.59 -1.04
CA ASN A 261 15.19 -13.54 -1.75
C ASN A 261 16.46 -12.83 -2.19
N PHE A 262 17.63 -13.43 -1.90
CA PHE A 262 18.95 -12.87 -2.24
C PHE A 262 19.14 -11.37 -1.87
N GLY A 263 18.56 -10.93 -0.74
CA GLY A 263 18.61 -9.53 -0.30
C GLY A 263 17.72 -8.55 -1.10
N LEU A 264 16.90 -9.03 -2.03
CA LEU A 264 15.91 -8.26 -2.77
C LEU A 264 14.62 -8.06 -1.96
N GLY A 265 13.80 -7.07 -2.34
CA GLY A 265 12.48 -6.84 -1.76
C GLY A 265 12.45 -6.09 -0.42
N SER A 266 13.56 -5.53 0.06
CA SER A 266 13.57 -4.75 1.31
C SER A 266 12.56 -3.60 1.27
N CYS A 267 11.66 -3.56 2.25
CA CYS A 267 10.59 -2.57 2.37
C CYS A 267 10.64 -1.74 3.66
N GLY A 268 11.68 -1.89 4.50
CA GLY A 268 11.74 -1.20 5.80
C GLY A 268 10.65 -1.67 6.77
N PRO A 269 10.44 -0.95 7.90
CA PRO A 269 9.40 -1.29 8.86
C PRO A 269 8.01 -0.95 8.30
N ARG A 270 7.09 -1.90 8.42
CA ARG A 270 5.68 -1.81 8.06
C ARG A 270 4.85 -1.51 9.31
N LEU A 271 4.68 -2.50 10.17
CA LEU A 271 3.81 -2.47 11.35
C LEU A 271 4.60 -2.39 12.66
N GLU A 272 5.91 -2.66 12.61
CA GLU A 272 6.75 -2.92 13.78
C GLU A 272 6.61 -1.82 14.83
N GLY A 273 6.11 -2.22 16.00
CA GLY A 273 6.01 -1.39 17.20
C GLY A 273 4.79 -0.47 17.26
N ILE A 274 3.91 -0.45 16.23
CA ILE A 274 2.80 0.51 16.18
C ILE A 274 1.78 0.31 17.31
N GLN A 275 1.53 -0.94 17.71
CA GLN A 275 0.58 -1.26 18.79
C GLN A 275 1.05 -0.76 20.15
N LYS A 276 2.36 -0.59 20.35
CA LYS A 276 2.91 0.03 21.57
C LYS A 276 2.71 1.55 21.60
N GLU A 277 2.59 2.18 20.43
CA GLU A 277 2.26 3.60 20.30
C GLU A 277 0.75 3.86 20.43
N LEU A 278 -0.08 2.85 20.11
CA LEU A 278 -1.54 2.93 20.08
C LEU A 278 -2.22 2.20 21.25
N VAL A 279 -1.61 2.26 22.44
CA VAL A 279 -2.23 1.73 23.66
C VAL A 279 -3.53 2.46 23.99
N LYS A 280 -3.66 3.73 23.58
CA LYS A 280 -4.90 4.51 23.71
C LYS A 280 -5.21 5.23 22.40
N PRO A 281 -6.49 5.55 22.13
CA PRO A 281 -6.85 6.43 21.04
C PRO A 281 -6.12 7.79 21.13
N PRO A 282 -5.86 8.42 19.99
CA PRO A 282 -5.11 9.67 19.93
C PRO A 282 -5.88 10.89 20.45
N ILE A 283 -7.20 10.76 20.66
CA ILE A 283 -8.03 11.80 21.25
C ILE A 283 -9.04 11.14 22.19
N ASP A 284 -9.17 11.71 23.38
CA ASP A 284 -10.26 11.39 24.31
C ASP A 284 -11.53 12.16 23.90
N LEU A 285 -12.45 11.45 23.23
CA LEU A 285 -13.68 12.01 22.68
C LEU A 285 -14.89 11.28 23.22
N VAL A 286 -15.94 12.05 23.50
CA VAL A 286 -17.29 11.49 23.65
C VAL A 286 -17.77 11.12 22.26
N ALA A 287 -17.65 9.83 21.93
CA ALA A 287 -18.07 9.30 20.65
C ALA A 287 -19.57 9.55 20.42
N GLY A 288 -19.94 9.85 19.18
CA GLY A 288 -21.33 9.85 18.75
C GLY A 288 -21.93 8.45 18.75
N SER A 289 -23.25 8.36 18.61
CA SER A 289 -23.91 7.10 18.34
C SER A 289 -23.66 6.67 16.90
N TRP A 290 -23.29 5.40 16.69
CA TRP A 290 -23.27 4.83 15.36
C TRP A 290 -24.69 4.69 14.81
N SER A 291 -24.93 5.22 13.61
CA SER A 291 -26.18 5.00 12.89
C SER A 291 -26.32 3.54 12.48
N SER A 292 -27.53 2.98 12.57
CA SER A 292 -27.80 1.57 12.26
C SER A 292 -27.46 1.20 10.82
N ARG A 293 -27.49 2.15 9.89
CA ARG A 293 -27.10 1.94 8.49
C ARG A 293 -25.63 1.56 8.28
N PHE A 294 -24.78 1.82 9.27
CA PHE A 294 -23.35 1.47 9.26
C PHE A 294 -23.04 0.31 10.20
N ASN A 295 -24.06 -0.30 10.81
CA ASN A 295 -23.84 -1.54 11.53
C ASN A 295 -23.40 -2.63 10.56
N TYR A 296 -22.63 -3.56 11.07
CA TYR A 296 -22.36 -4.77 10.32
C TYR A 296 -23.69 -5.46 10.01
N PRO A 297 -23.83 -6.05 8.83
CA PRO A 297 -25.04 -6.78 8.49
C PRO A 297 -25.26 -7.91 9.50
N GLU A 298 -26.33 -7.79 10.27
CA GLU A 298 -26.91 -8.87 11.09
C GLU A 298 -28.02 -9.52 10.25
N GLU A 299 -28.20 -10.85 10.35
CA GLU A 299 -29.32 -11.49 9.65
C GLU A 299 -30.66 -11.01 10.25
N GLU A 300 -31.60 -10.61 9.38
CA GLU A 300 -33.02 -10.78 9.67
C GLU A 300 -33.27 -12.31 9.73
N GLU A 301 -33.76 -12.80 10.88
CA GLU A 301 -34.10 -14.21 11.13
C GLU A 301 -35.05 -14.82 10.07
#